data_AF-A0A2N1XAT3-F1
#
_entry.id   AF-A0A2N1XAT3-F1
#
_cell.length_a   1.000
_cell.length_b   1.000
_cell.length_c   1.000
_cell.angle_alpha   90.00
_cell.angle_beta   90.00
_cell.angle_gamma   90.00
#
_symmetry.space_group_name_H-M   'P 1'
#
loop_
_entity.id
_entity.type
_entity.pdbx_description
1 polymer ?
#
loop_
_entity_poly.entity_id
_entity_poly.type
_entity_poly.pdbx_seq_one_letter_code
_entity_poly.pdbx_strand_id
1 'polypeptide(L)' 'MNTVLITGASGGVAKAAATQLHDAGWELLRVSRDIDSLDPA' A
#
# COMPACT_ATOMS: atom_id res chain seq x y z
N MET A 1 12.11 -12.31 -0.90
CA MET A 1 10.92 -11.53 -1.30
C MET A 1 10.08 -11.38 -0.06
N ASN A 2 9.84 -10.15 0.37
CA ASN A 2 9.14 -9.87 1.62
C ASN A 2 7.76 -9.30 1.32
N THR A 3 6.76 -9.69 2.10
CA THR A 3 5.37 -9.30 1.91
C THR A 3 4.88 -8.51 3.13
N VAL A 4 4.09 -7.47 2.90
CA VAL A 4 3.57 -6.59 3.97
C VAL A 4 2.08 -6.30 3.78
N LEU A 5 1.34 -6.31 4.90
CA LEU A 5 -0.06 -5.92 4.97
C LEU A 5 -0.18 -4.48 5.49
N ILE A 6 -0.79 -3.60 4.71
CA ILE A 6 -1.01 -2.19 5.06
C ILE A 6 -2.51 -1.93 5.17
N THR A 7 -2.96 -1.55 6.36
CA THR A 7 -4.35 -1.16 6.62
C THR A 7 -4.52 0.36 6.55
N GLY A 8 -5.69 0.82 6.10
CA GLY A 8 -5.94 2.26 5.88
C GLY A 8 -5.14 2.83 4.70
N ALA A 9 -4.88 2.01 3.68
CA ALA A 9 -3.95 2.32 2.58
C ALA A 9 -4.48 3.28 1.51
N SER A 10 -5.57 4.00 1.77
CA SER A 10 -6.21 4.95 0.85
C SER A 10 -5.51 6.30 0.76
N GLY A 11 -4.66 6.67 1.72
CA GLY A 11 -4.03 7.99 1.71
C GLY A 11 -2.99 8.24 2.80
N GLY A 12 -2.53 9.48 2.88
CA GLY A 12 -1.61 9.98 3.91
C GLY A 12 -0.34 9.14 4.03
N VAL A 13 0.03 8.83 5.27
CA VAL A 13 1.26 8.09 5.60
C VAL A 13 1.23 6.67 5.05
N ALA A 14 0.09 5.98 5.09
CA ALA A 14 -0.02 4.61 4.60
C ALA A 14 0.22 4.52 3.09
N LYS A 15 -0.28 5.49 2.30
CA LYS A 15 -0.02 5.57 0.86
C LYS A 15 1.46 5.83 0.58
N ALA A 16 2.07 6.79 1.27
CA ALA A 16 3.50 7.09 1.10
C ALA A 16 4.40 5.90 1.48
N ALA A 17 4.06 5.18 2.56
CA ALA A 17 4.78 3.98 2.97
C ALA A 17 4.62 2.84 1.95
N ALA A 18 3.41 2.65 1.40
CA ALA A 18 3.18 1.66 0.34
C ALA A 18 4.07 1.93 -0.88
N THR A 19 4.15 3.17 -1.35
CA THR A 19 5.04 3.54 -2.47
C THR A 19 6.51 3.19 -2.17
N GLN A 20 7.02 3.59 -1.01
CA GLN A 20 8.42 3.31 -0.64
C GLN A 20 8.72 1.80 -0.52
N LEU A 21 7.78 1.02 0.01
CA LEU A 21 7.92 -0.43 0.15
C LEU A 21 7.85 -1.12 -1.21
N HIS A 22 6.97 -0.68 -2.10
CA HIS A 22 6.91 -1.14 -3.49
C HIS A 22 8.23 -0.88 -4.22
N ASP A 23 8.74 0.36 -4.14
CA ASP A 23 10.01 0.75 -4.77
C ASP A 23 11.21 -0.04 -4.21
N ALA A 24 11.12 -0.50 -2.96
CA ALA A 24 12.09 -1.38 -2.33
C ALA A 24 11.93 -2.88 -2.70
N GLY A 25 11.01 -3.21 -3.61
CA GLY A 25 10.79 -4.58 -4.10
C GLY A 25 9.96 -5.47 -3.18
N TRP A 26 9.13 -4.88 -2.31
CA TRP A 26 8.21 -5.63 -1.46
C TRP A 26 6.89 -5.92 -2.16
N GLU A 27 6.30 -7.06 -1.84
CA GLU A 27 4.93 -7.37 -2.21
C GLU A 27 3.96 -6.74 -1.22
N LEU A 28 2.92 -6.09 -1.72
CA LEU A 28 1.98 -5.31 -0.92
C LEU A 28 0.58 -5.93 -0.91
N LEU A 29 0.05 -6.16 0.29
CA LEU A 29 -1.36 -6.41 0.55
C LEU A 29 -1.96 -5.14 1.15
N ARG A 30 -2.85 -4.46 0.42
CA ARG A 30 -3.44 -3.17 0.83
C ARG A 30 -4.91 -3.36 1.22
N VAL A 31 -5.30 -2.79 2.37
CA VAL A 31 -6.68 -2.81 2.86
C VAL A 31 -7.19 -1.38 3.01
N SER A 32 -8.36 -1.11 2.44
CA SER A 32 -9.07 0.15 2.55
C SER A 32 -10.58 -0.10 2.67
N ARG A 33 -11.29 0.87 3.24
CA ARG A 33 -12.77 0.92 3.23
C ARG A 33 -13.32 1.43 1.89
N ASP A 34 -12.48 2.16 1.17
CA ASP A 34 -12.76 2.72 -0.15
C ASP A 34 -11.70 2.14 -1.10
N ILE A 35 -12.09 1.14 -1.90
CA ILE A 35 -11.15 0.44 -2.79
C ILE A 35 -10.79 1.29 -4.00
N ASP A 36 -11.66 2.22 -4.42
CA ASP A 36 -11.46 3.05 -5.60
C ASP A 36 -10.34 4.09 -5.37
N SER A 37 -10.07 4.41 -4.11
CA SER A 37 -8.94 5.24 -3.70
C SER A 37 -7.57 4.52 -3.72
N LEU A 38 -7.53 3.20 -3.95
CA LEU A 38 -6.29 2.46 -4.12
C LEU A 38 -5.80 2.63 -5.56
N ASP A 39 -4.79 3.47 -5.78
CA ASP A 39 -4.12 3.55 -7.09
C ASP A 39 -3.67 2.15 -7.54
N PRO A 40 -3.75 1.83 -8.84
CA PRO A 40 -3.12 0.64 -9.38
C PRO A 40 -1.61 0.73 -9.12
N ALA A 41 -1.07 -0.34 -8.52
CA ALA A 41 0.35 -0.47 -8.20
C ALA A 41 1.23 -0.43 -9.46
#